data_AF-A0A4E0R9I9-F1
#
_entry.id   AF-A0A4E0R9I9-F1
#
_cell.length_a   1.000
_cell.length_b   1.000
_cell.length_c   1.000
_cell.angle_alpha   90.00
_cell.angle_beta   90.00
_cell.angle_gamma   90.00
#
_symmetry.space_group_name_H-M   'P 1'
#
loop_
_entity.id
_entity.type
_entity.pdbx_description
1 polymer ?
#
loop_
_entity_poly.entity_id
_entity_poly.type
_entity_poly.pdbx_seq_one_letter_code
_entity_poly.pdbx_strand_id
1 'polypeptide(L)'
;MMHLDWIDPIVARRLIVVRGRLLKASNTALRGQHLASRARSAVECILRSKSVSQVFDAIKCLELCTRLSREVSYWSVNISLSKVNVNSTLTLTNGPCIHLIFLHLIQSCNRSIPHEDILLSVAGTLLNIVRHRPLAECVQLWWTVPSIGPGSADPSRWVSPALLDRTRPRLGRSESLVRVNSAGEDSSIHSRVGVTERVARKRDSSIGALRGLEPIQTSMVEALVGILLRTCRARPGTPGVRLFARVCCVLSILCSSLPTQLVPTGSLIPVCEQLSDCLARRAPDFGYRHLHLNSSHERSINTRPHSELLREQVENVNQRGFLRTYLRKLLSCELDWHLYPIKTRPDPLVAVDYLLLTLLSKVYES
;
A
#
# COMPACT_ATOMS: atom_id res chain seq x y z
N MET A 1 -23.14 -14.60 48.74
CA MET A 1 -22.41 -15.68 48.05
C MET A 1 -21.84 -15.10 46.77
N MET A 2 -20.52 -14.94 46.68
CA MET A 2 -19.86 -14.47 45.46
C MET A 2 -19.71 -15.64 44.50
N HIS A 3 -20.35 -15.55 43.33
CA HIS A 3 -20.06 -16.44 42.20
C HIS A 3 -18.63 -16.15 41.74
N LEU A 4 -17.68 -17.02 42.09
CA LEU A 4 -16.39 -17.08 41.41
C LEU A 4 -16.65 -17.68 40.02
N ASP A 5 -16.58 -16.84 39.00
CA ASP A 5 -16.58 -17.29 37.60
C ASP A 5 -15.30 -18.11 37.37
N TRP A 6 -15.46 -19.43 37.34
CA TRP A 6 -14.38 -20.35 37.01
C TRP A 6 -14.00 -20.15 35.54
N ILE A 7 -12.78 -19.70 35.29
CA ILE A 7 -12.23 -19.59 33.94
C ILE A 7 -12.18 -20.98 33.32
N ASP A 8 -12.79 -21.14 32.14
CA ASP A 8 -12.79 -22.38 31.37
C ASP A 8 -11.36 -22.99 31.31
N PRO A 9 -11.18 -24.27 31.68
CA PRO A 9 -9.87 -24.94 31.69
C PRO A 9 -9.13 -24.87 30.34
N ILE A 10 -9.84 -24.86 29.22
CA ILE A 10 -9.28 -24.74 27.86
C ILE A 10 -8.73 -23.32 27.67
N VAL A 11 -9.46 -22.30 28.12
CA VAL A 11 -9.04 -20.90 28.08
C VAL A 11 -7.82 -20.69 28.99
N ALA A 12 -7.85 -21.24 30.21
CA ALA A 12 -6.73 -21.20 31.14
C ALA A 12 -5.46 -21.84 30.54
N ARG A 13 -5.59 -23.01 29.89
CA ARG A 13 -4.48 -23.68 29.22
C ARG A 13 -3.92 -22.86 28.06
N ARG A 14 -4.77 -22.22 27.26
CA ARG A 14 -4.34 -21.30 26.18
C ARG A 14 -3.58 -20.10 26.74
N LEU A 15 -4.08 -19.48 27.81
CA LEU A 15 -3.44 -18.34 28.46
C LEU A 15 -2.08 -18.69 29.04
N ILE A 16 -1.93 -19.87 29.67
CA ILE A 16 -0.64 -20.37 30.16
C ILE A 16 0.36 -20.54 29.02
N VAL A 17 -0.07 -21.12 27.88
CA VAL A 17 0.78 -21.28 26.69
C VAL A 17 1.20 -19.91 26.12
N VAL A 18 0.27 -18.95 26.03
CA VAL A 18 0.56 -17.58 25.58
C VAL A 18 1.54 -16.90 26.53
N ARG A 19 1.33 -17.00 27.85
CA ARG A 19 2.24 -16.46 28.87
C ARG A 19 3.64 -17.06 28.74
N GLY A 20 3.76 -18.37 28.53
CA GLY A 20 5.05 -19.04 28.33
C GLY A 20 5.78 -18.54 27.07
N ARG A 21 5.06 -18.32 25.97
CA ARG A 21 5.61 -17.74 24.74
C ARG A 21 6.05 -16.28 24.92
N LEU A 22 5.24 -15.49 25.61
CA LEU A 22 5.56 -14.09 25.94
C LEU A 22 6.81 -14.01 26.82
N LEU A 23 6.90 -14.84 27.86
CA LEU A 23 8.03 -14.85 28.78
C LEU A 23 9.32 -15.30 28.09
N LYS A 24 9.24 -16.28 27.18
CA LYS A 24 10.37 -16.67 26.32
C LYS A 24 10.78 -15.53 25.39
N ALA A 25 9.83 -14.85 24.75
CA ALA A 25 10.10 -13.71 23.88
C ALA A 25 10.73 -12.52 24.64
N SER A 26 10.23 -12.20 25.84
CA SER A 26 10.82 -11.19 26.73
C SER A 26 12.23 -11.56 27.15
N ASN A 27 12.48 -12.81 27.56
CA ASN A 27 13.82 -13.27 27.91
C ASN A 27 14.78 -13.24 26.72
N THR A 28 14.33 -13.56 25.51
CA THR A 28 15.14 -13.43 24.30
C THR A 28 15.41 -11.97 23.95
N ALA A 29 14.44 -11.07 24.12
CA ALA A 29 14.63 -9.64 23.94
C ALA A 29 15.64 -9.05 24.92
N LEU A 30 15.66 -9.55 26.17
CA LEU A 30 16.63 -9.16 27.19
C LEU A 30 18.03 -9.75 26.97
N ARG A 31 18.16 -10.91 26.30
CA ARG A 31 19.41 -11.71 26.27
C ARG A 31 20.36 -11.47 25.11
N GLY A 32 20.04 -10.68 24.08
CA GLY A 32 21.11 -10.28 23.14
C GLY A 32 20.74 -10.15 21.68
N GLN A 33 19.96 -9.12 21.36
CA GLN A 33 20.19 -8.29 20.17
C GLN A 33 19.24 -7.10 20.29
N HIS A 34 19.78 -5.92 20.58
CA HIS A 34 18.98 -4.70 20.56
C HIS A 34 18.35 -4.55 19.16
N LEU A 35 17.03 -4.37 19.08
CA LEU A 35 16.31 -4.21 17.80
C LEU A 35 16.97 -3.14 16.91
N ALA A 36 17.57 -2.10 17.53
CA ALA A 36 18.36 -1.09 16.87
C ALA A 36 19.62 -1.64 16.16
N SER A 37 20.39 -2.54 16.79
CA SER A 37 21.59 -3.11 16.14
C SER A 37 21.22 -4.05 14.99
N ARG A 38 20.14 -4.83 15.15
CA ARG A 38 19.58 -5.66 14.08
C ARG A 38 19.09 -4.82 12.91
N ALA A 39 18.37 -3.74 13.18
CA ALA A 39 17.90 -2.83 12.15
C ALA A 39 19.06 -2.16 11.41
N ARG A 40 20.12 -1.72 12.11
CA ARG A 40 21.36 -1.19 11.50
C ARG A 40 22.03 -2.22 10.59
N SER A 41 22.24 -3.45 11.08
CA SER A 41 22.85 -4.52 10.29
C SER A 41 22.01 -4.88 9.06
N ALA A 42 20.68 -4.89 9.19
CA ALA A 42 19.78 -5.10 8.06
C ALA A 42 19.92 -3.99 7.01
N VAL A 43 19.97 -2.72 7.43
CA VAL A 43 20.17 -1.59 6.53
C VAL A 43 21.53 -1.68 5.81
N GLU A 44 22.62 -1.97 6.53
CA GLU A 44 23.92 -2.17 5.91
C GLU A 44 23.91 -3.33 4.91
N CYS A 45 23.22 -4.42 5.23
CA CYS A 45 23.05 -5.55 4.32
C CYS A 45 22.31 -5.13 3.05
N ILE A 46 21.23 -4.35 3.15
CA ILE A 46 20.51 -3.82 1.96
C ILE A 46 21.44 -2.97 1.08
N LEU A 47 22.28 -2.14 1.69
CA LEU A 47 23.16 -1.22 0.96
C LEU A 47 24.37 -1.91 0.31
N ARG A 48 24.91 -2.96 0.94
CA ARG A 48 26.15 -3.62 0.52
C ARG A 48 25.93 -4.93 -0.23
N SER A 49 24.74 -5.52 -0.14
CA SER A 49 24.47 -6.82 -0.72
C SER A 49 24.41 -6.78 -2.25
N LYS A 50 24.91 -7.84 -2.87
CA LYS A 50 24.80 -8.12 -4.32
C LYS A 50 23.78 -9.22 -4.63
N SER A 51 23.10 -9.77 -3.61
CA SER A 51 22.17 -10.90 -3.75
C SER A 51 20.74 -10.52 -3.40
N VAL A 52 19.80 -10.93 -4.25
CA VAL A 52 18.35 -10.76 -4.04
C VAL A 52 17.89 -11.42 -2.73
N SER A 53 18.45 -12.58 -2.38
CA SER A 53 18.06 -13.30 -1.14
C SER A 53 18.50 -12.56 0.13
N GLN A 54 19.72 -12.04 0.14
CA GLN A 54 20.25 -11.27 1.26
C GLN A 54 19.49 -9.96 1.46
N VAL A 55 19.17 -9.25 0.37
CA VAL A 55 18.32 -8.05 0.40
C VAL A 55 16.93 -8.40 0.96
N PHE A 56 16.33 -9.51 0.51
CA PHE A 56 15.03 -9.95 0.99
C PHE A 56 15.03 -10.28 2.49
N ASP A 57 16.00 -11.05 2.97
CA ASP A 57 16.10 -11.42 4.38
C ASP A 57 16.40 -10.21 5.27
N ALA A 58 17.20 -9.26 4.78
CA ALA A 58 17.45 -8.01 5.47
C ALA A 58 16.18 -7.15 5.58
N ILE A 59 15.39 -7.02 4.50
CA ILE A 59 14.12 -6.29 4.54
C ILE A 59 13.12 -6.96 5.48
N LYS A 60 13.03 -8.30 5.49
CA LYS A 60 12.22 -9.03 6.47
C LYS A 60 12.66 -8.77 7.91
N CYS A 61 13.96 -8.72 8.16
CA CYS A 61 14.50 -8.37 9.46
C CYS A 61 14.08 -6.95 9.86
N LEU A 62 14.13 -6.00 8.91
CA LEU A 62 13.73 -4.62 9.13
C LEU A 62 12.21 -4.46 9.33
N GLU A 63 11.39 -5.21 8.58
CA GLU A 63 9.94 -5.32 8.77
C GLU A 63 9.65 -5.79 10.20
N LEU A 64 10.39 -6.80 10.70
CA LEU A 64 10.23 -7.29 12.07
C LEU A 64 10.69 -6.25 13.11
N CYS A 65 11.78 -5.53 12.87
CA CYS A 65 12.28 -4.54 13.83
C CYS A 65 11.37 -3.31 13.93
N THR A 66 10.91 -2.77 12.79
CA THR A 66 9.94 -1.65 12.74
C THR A 66 8.58 -2.03 13.33
N ARG A 67 8.20 -3.30 13.24
CA ARG A 67 7.01 -3.83 13.91
C ARG A 67 7.13 -3.83 15.43
N LEU A 68 8.31 -4.14 15.97
CA LEU A 68 8.52 -4.35 17.40
C LEU A 68 8.98 -3.10 18.16
N SER A 69 9.45 -2.06 17.45
CA SER A 69 9.95 -0.83 18.08
C SER A 69 9.56 0.40 17.27
N ARG A 70 8.84 1.30 17.96
CA ARG A 70 8.51 2.63 17.44
C ARG A 70 9.78 3.44 17.18
N GLU A 71 10.78 3.34 18.05
CA GLU A 71 12.06 4.03 17.93
C GLU A 71 12.77 3.64 16.64
N VAL A 72 12.75 2.36 16.27
CA VAL A 72 13.31 1.90 14.99
C VAL A 72 12.53 2.49 13.81
N SER A 73 11.20 2.58 13.87
CA SER A 73 10.41 3.22 12.81
C SER A 73 10.81 4.68 12.59
N TYR A 74 10.94 5.48 13.66
CA TYR A 74 11.36 6.88 13.59
C TYR A 74 12.81 7.03 13.10
N TRP A 75 13.73 6.26 13.68
CA TRP A 75 15.14 6.24 13.27
C TRP A 75 15.30 5.88 11.79
N SER A 76 14.51 4.90 11.29
CA SER A 76 14.63 4.39 9.92
C SER A 76 14.36 5.46 8.87
N VAL A 77 13.45 6.39 9.13
CA VAL A 77 13.13 7.53 8.24
C VAL A 77 13.88 8.81 8.60
N ASN A 78 14.90 8.69 9.45
CA ASN A 78 15.76 9.78 9.86
C ASN A 78 15.10 10.88 10.71
N ILE A 79 14.16 10.50 11.58
CA ILE A 79 13.44 11.43 12.45
C ILE A 79 13.72 11.08 13.92
N SER A 80 14.01 12.08 14.74
CA SER A 80 14.17 11.91 16.19
C SER A 80 12.83 11.94 16.92
N LEU A 81 12.72 11.12 17.98
CA LEU A 81 11.61 11.13 18.94
C LEU A 81 11.75 12.20 20.05
N SER A 82 12.74 13.09 19.96
CA SER A 82 13.02 14.07 21.02
C SER A 82 11.75 14.81 21.46
N LYS A 83 11.63 14.96 22.78
CA LYS A 83 10.40 15.26 23.54
C LYS A 83 9.43 16.17 22.78
N VAL A 84 8.29 15.59 22.45
CA VAL A 84 7.06 16.22 21.96
C VAL A 84 6.75 17.44 22.84
N ASN A 85 7.24 18.61 22.44
CA ASN A 85 6.64 19.87 22.81
C ASN A 85 5.75 20.26 21.64
N VAL A 86 4.50 20.57 21.97
CA VAL A 86 3.27 20.55 21.15
C VAL A 86 3.33 21.27 19.78
N ASN A 87 4.42 21.94 19.40
CA ASN A 87 4.57 22.64 18.11
C ASN A 87 5.90 22.35 17.36
N SER A 88 6.63 21.27 17.70
CA SER A 88 8.04 21.13 17.31
C SER A 88 8.28 20.44 15.96
N THR A 89 9.00 21.17 15.10
CA THR A 89 9.74 20.73 13.91
C THR A 89 10.41 19.36 14.13
N LEU A 90 10.15 18.41 13.22
CA LEU A 90 10.82 17.11 13.20
C LEU A 90 12.32 17.34 13.05
N THR A 91 13.10 16.88 14.03
CA THR A 91 14.56 17.01 14.01
C THR A 91 15.16 15.84 13.24
N LEU A 92 15.92 16.16 12.20
CA LEU A 92 16.66 15.19 11.39
C LEU A 92 17.75 14.53 12.25
N THR A 93 17.94 13.22 12.08
CA THR A 93 19.03 12.47 12.72
C THR A 93 20.14 12.11 11.70
N ASN A 94 21.06 11.21 12.08
CA ASN A 94 21.94 10.48 11.15
C ASN A 94 21.37 9.08 10.84
N GLY A 95 20.07 9.00 10.61
CA GLY A 95 19.33 7.80 10.22
C GLY A 95 19.44 7.50 8.71
N PRO A 96 19.11 6.28 8.28
CA PRO A 96 19.45 5.79 6.94
C PRO A 96 18.49 6.23 5.81
N CYS A 97 17.47 7.03 6.11
CA CYS A 97 16.43 7.44 5.15
C CYS A 97 15.85 6.25 4.36
N ILE A 98 15.36 5.22 5.06
CA ILE A 98 14.95 3.94 4.45
C ILE A 98 13.89 4.10 3.36
N HIS A 99 13.04 5.11 3.45
CA HIS A 99 12.04 5.43 2.43
C HIS A 99 12.68 5.74 1.07
N LEU A 100 13.83 6.44 1.04
CA LEU A 100 14.57 6.70 -0.20
C LEU A 100 15.26 5.43 -0.72
N ILE A 101 15.84 4.62 0.17
CA ILE A 101 16.43 3.32 -0.20
C ILE A 101 15.36 2.41 -0.83
N PHE A 102 14.17 2.34 -0.22
CA PHE A 102 13.05 1.58 -0.74
C PHE A 102 12.51 2.12 -2.05
N LEU A 103 12.49 3.45 -2.23
CA LEU A 103 12.10 4.05 -3.50
C LEU A 103 13.01 3.60 -4.66
N HIS A 104 14.34 3.64 -4.46
CA HIS A 104 15.29 3.11 -5.44
C HIS A 104 15.12 1.61 -5.67
N LEU A 105 14.85 0.85 -4.62
CA LEU A 105 14.62 -0.58 -4.71
C LEU A 105 13.35 -0.89 -5.51
N ILE A 106 12.27 -0.14 -5.28
CA ILE A 106 11.01 -0.26 -6.03
C ILE A 106 11.24 0.02 -7.51
N GLN A 107 11.98 1.09 -7.83
CA GLN A 107 12.33 1.46 -9.21
C GLN A 107 13.18 0.38 -9.90
N SER A 108 14.01 -0.33 -9.14
CA SER A 108 14.89 -1.39 -9.65
C SER A 108 14.19 -2.76 -9.80
N CYS A 109 13.07 -2.97 -9.11
CA CYS A 109 12.36 -4.25 -9.06
C CYS A 109 11.51 -4.52 -10.31
N ASN A 110 11.92 -5.51 -11.12
CA ASN A 110 11.13 -6.08 -12.23
C ASN A 110 9.92 -6.94 -11.80
N ARG A 111 9.14 -7.44 -12.79
CA ARG A 111 7.94 -8.33 -12.66
C ARG A 111 8.21 -9.78 -12.25
N SER A 112 9.38 -10.09 -11.68
CA SER A 112 9.69 -11.45 -11.23
C SER A 112 9.09 -11.72 -9.83
N ILE A 113 8.76 -12.99 -9.55
CA ILE A 113 8.21 -13.42 -8.25
C ILE A 113 9.12 -13.01 -7.07
N PRO A 114 10.46 -13.24 -7.12
CA PRO A 114 11.34 -12.84 -6.02
C PRO A 114 11.30 -11.33 -5.74
N HIS A 115 11.13 -10.52 -6.78
CA HIS A 115 11.00 -9.07 -6.60
C HIS A 115 9.64 -8.69 -6.02
N GLU A 116 8.56 -9.40 -6.35
CA GLU A 116 7.26 -9.17 -5.69
C GLU A 116 7.29 -9.52 -4.20
N ASP A 117 8.02 -10.56 -3.80
CA ASP A 117 8.21 -10.89 -2.38
C ASP A 117 9.05 -9.83 -1.64
N ILE A 118 10.08 -9.29 -2.29
CA ILE A 118 10.82 -8.13 -1.77
C ILE A 118 9.89 -6.93 -1.59
N LEU A 119 9.14 -6.56 -2.63
CA LEU A 119 8.19 -5.45 -2.60
C LEU A 119 7.12 -5.65 -1.52
N LEU A 120 6.70 -6.90 -1.28
CA LEU A 120 5.74 -7.24 -0.22
C LEU A 120 6.29 -6.94 1.18
N SER A 121 7.58 -7.22 1.39
CA SER A 121 8.27 -6.96 2.67
C SER A 121 8.60 -5.47 2.83
N VAL A 122 8.91 -4.78 1.73
CA VAL A 122 9.03 -3.31 1.69
C VAL A 122 7.70 -2.67 2.08
N ALA A 123 6.59 -3.07 1.46
CA ALA A 123 5.26 -2.57 1.78
C ALA A 123 4.88 -2.85 3.24
N GLY A 124 5.26 -4.01 3.79
CA GLY A 124 5.08 -4.33 5.20
C GLY A 124 5.87 -3.41 6.14
N THR A 125 7.13 -3.12 5.81
CA THR A 125 7.97 -2.17 6.57
C THR A 125 7.40 -0.77 6.51
N LEU A 126 7.01 -0.30 5.32
CA LEU A 126 6.35 1.00 5.14
C LEU A 126 5.04 1.06 5.93
N LEU A 127 4.23 0.00 5.93
CA LEU A 127 3.00 -0.07 6.69
C LEU A 127 3.25 0.10 8.20
N ASN A 128 4.30 -0.52 8.74
CA ASN A 128 4.67 -0.34 10.16
C ASN A 128 5.05 1.12 10.46
N ILE A 129 5.76 1.78 9.54
CA ILE A 129 6.19 3.18 9.70
C ILE A 129 4.99 4.13 9.64
N VAL A 130 4.14 4.03 8.61
CA VAL A 130 3.02 4.97 8.41
C VAL A 130 1.90 4.83 9.45
N ARG A 131 1.84 3.71 10.20
CA ARG A 131 0.92 3.62 11.34
C ARG A 131 1.20 4.63 12.43
N HIS A 132 2.42 5.15 12.51
CA HIS A 132 2.72 6.26 13.40
C HIS A 132 2.25 7.55 12.73
N ARG A 133 1.09 8.05 13.19
CA ARG A 133 0.44 9.27 12.66
C ARG A 133 1.40 10.44 12.40
N PRO A 134 2.33 10.80 13.31
CA PRO A 134 3.28 11.90 13.05
C PRO A 134 4.23 11.64 11.88
N LEU A 135 4.56 10.38 11.59
CA LEU A 135 5.38 10.01 10.43
C LEU A 135 4.55 10.05 9.15
N ALA A 136 3.29 9.56 9.17
CA ALA A 136 2.41 9.61 8.01
C ALA A 136 2.02 11.04 7.60
N GLU A 137 1.88 11.95 8.57
CA GLU A 137 1.60 13.38 8.35
C GLU A 137 2.80 14.14 7.75
N CYS A 138 4.01 13.57 7.82
CA CYS A 138 5.21 14.22 7.28
C CYS A 138 5.22 14.16 5.75
N VAL A 139 4.64 15.18 5.11
CA VAL A 139 4.47 15.27 3.65
C VAL A 139 5.77 15.00 2.89
N GLN A 140 6.89 15.56 3.37
CA GLN A 140 8.20 15.49 2.73
C GLN A 140 8.78 14.07 2.62
N LEU A 141 8.33 13.12 3.46
CA LEU A 141 8.80 11.73 3.37
C LEU A 141 8.15 10.97 2.21
N TRP A 142 6.92 11.35 1.85
CA TRP A 142 6.04 10.50 1.03
C TRP A 142 5.70 11.12 -0.32
N TRP A 143 5.65 12.45 -0.36
CA TRP A 143 5.15 13.25 -1.49
C TRP A 143 6.25 14.16 -2.01
N THR A 144 6.27 14.35 -3.33
CA THR A 144 7.09 15.39 -3.96
C THR A 144 6.21 16.63 -4.10
N VAL A 145 6.40 17.62 -3.24
CA VAL A 145 5.71 18.91 -3.36
C VAL A 145 6.40 19.70 -4.48
N PRO A 146 5.71 20.10 -5.56
CA PRO A 146 6.31 20.89 -6.63
C PRO A 146 6.84 22.22 -6.05
N SER A 147 8.15 22.49 -6.20
CA SER A 147 8.74 23.72 -5.67
C SER A 147 8.46 24.92 -6.59
N ILE A 148 7.94 26.00 -5.99
CA ILE A 148 7.90 27.40 -6.43
C ILE A 148 7.42 27.61 -7.89
N GLY A 149 6.12 27.80 -8.01
CA GLY A 149 5.43 28.37 -9.17
C GLY A 149 4.01 28.80 -8.77
N PRO A 150 3.34 29.69 -9.51
CA PRO A 150 1.93 30.01 -9.24
C PRO A 150 1.10 28.74 -9.43
N GLY A 151 0.54 28.22 -8.33
CA GLY A 151 -0.12 26.89 -8.26
C GLY A 151 0.70 25.77 -7.62
N SER A 152 1.87 26.06 -7.02
CA SER A 152 2.74 25.09 -6.31
C SER A 152 2.10 24.43 -5.07
N ALA A 153 1.02 25.01 -4.55
CA ALA A 153 0.25 24.46 -3.44
C ALA A 153 -0.88 23.52 -3.89
N ASP A 154 -1.15 23.37 -5.19
CA ASP A 154 -2.25 22.53 -5.67
C ASP A 154 -1.88 21.04 -5.55
N PRO A 155 -2.56 20.27 -4.67
CA PRO A 155 -2.31 18.85 -4.50
C PRO A 155 -2.55 18.06 -5.78
N SER A 156 -3.41 18.53 -6.69
CA SER A 156 -3.70 17.85 -7.96
C SER A 156 -2.42 17.55 -8.77
N ARG A 157 -1.37 18.37 -8.59
CA ARG A 157 -0.08 18.28 -9.29
C ARG A 157 0.97 17.42 -8.58
N TRP A 158 0.66 16.87 -7.39
CA TRP A 158 1.60 16.06 -6.61
C TRP A 158 1.78 14.64 -7.19
N VAL A 159 0.88 14.23 -8.09
CA VAL A 159 1.00 13.00 -8.88
C VAL A 159 1.31 13.39 -10.31
N SER A 160 2.40 12.88 -10.86
CA SER A 160 2.84 13.19 -12.22
C SER A 160 1.78 12.79 -13.26
N PRO A 161 1.51 13.67 -14.25
CA PRO A 161 0.60 13.37 -15.35
C PRO A 161 1.01 12.09 -16.11
N ALA A 162 2.32 11.82 -16.24
CA ALA A 162 2.83 10.61 -16.88
C ALA A 162 2.40 9.31 -16.20
N LEU A 163 2.15 9.34 -14.88
CA LEU A 163 1.58 8.19 -14.16
C LEU A 163 0.10 8.01 -14.51
N LEU A 164 -0.65 9.11 -14.59
CA LEU A 164 -2.07 9.14 -14.97
C LEU A 164 -2.28 8.75 -16.44
N ASP A 165 -1.39 9.14 -17.34
CA ASP A 165 -1.45 8.74 -18.75
C ASP A 165 -1.15 7.26 -18.96
N ARG A 166 -0.40 6.63 -18.05
CA ARG A 166 -0.15 5.17 -18.07
C ARG A 166 -1.35 4.35 -17.59
N THR A 167 -2.31 4.94 -16.85
CA THR A 167 -3.51 4.22 -16.37
C THR A 167 -4.52 4.02 -17.51
N ARG A 168 -4.79 5.07 -18.29
CA ARG A 168 -5.79 5.09 -19.37
C ARG A 168 -5.64 3.95 -20.42
N PRO A 169 -4.48 3.71 -21.05
CA PRO A 169 -4.35 2.66 -22.07
C PRO A 169 -4.21 1.25 -21.49
N ARG A 170 -3.77 1.09 -20.24
CA ARG A 170 -3.62 -0.24 -19.61
C ARG A 170 -4.94 -0.81 -19.13
N LEU A 171 -5.83 0.04 -18.64
CA LEU A 171 -7.15 -0.36 -18.15
C LEU A 171 -8.22 -0.30 -19.25
N GLY A 172 -8.15 0.66 -20.19
CA GLY A 172 -9.08 0.76 -21.33
C GLY A 172 -9.04 -0.40 -22.34
N ARG A 173 -7.90 -1.11 -22.45
CA ARG A 173 -7.83 -2.35 -23.27
C ARG A 173 -8.71 -3.50 -22.75
N SER A 174 -9.21 -3.41 -21.51
CA SER A 174 -10.21 -4.35 -20.98
C SER A 174 -11.64 -4.01 -21.39
N GLU A 175 -11.94 -2.75 -21.72
CA GLU A 175 -13.28 -2.34 -22.19
C GLU A 175 -13.53 -2.80 -23.64
N SER A 176 -12.50 -2.76 -24.49
CA SER A 176 -12.62 -3.21 -25.89
C SER A 176 -12.77 -4.73 -26.02
N LEU A 177 -12.19 -5.52 -25.10
CA LEU A 177 -12.27 -6.98 -25.13
C LEU A 177 -13.61 -7.53 -24.64
N VAL A 178 -14.33 -6.80 -23.79
CA VAL A 178 -15.68 -7.19 -23.33
C VAL A 178 -16.74 -6.85 -24.37
N ARG A 179 -16.59 -5.75 -25.12
CA ARG A 179 -17.52 -5.37 -26.21
C ARG A 179 -17.43 -6.25 -27.46
N VAL A 180 -16.30 -6.91 -27.71
CA VAL A 180 -16.15 -7.81 -28.89
C VAL A 180 -16.91 -9.13 -28.70
N ASN A 181 -17.22 -9.54 -27.48
CA ASN A 181 -17.99 -10.77 -27.24
C ASN A 181 -19.52 -10.57 -27.30
N SER A 182 -19.99 -9.36 -27.58
CA SER A 182 -21.42 -9.04 -27.72
C SER A 182 -21.83 -8.50 -29.09
N ALA A 183 -20.94 -8.57 -30.09
CA ALA A 183 -21.25 -8.19 -31.45
C ALA A 183 -20.88 -9.35 -32.38
N GLY A 184 -21.91 -10.06 -32.83
CA GLY A 184 -21.80 -10.98 -33.95
C GLY A 184 -21.51 -10.22 -35.24
N GLU A 185 -20.71 -10.88 -36.07
CA GLU A 185 -20.53 -10.73 -37.52
C GLU A 185 -19.92 -9.42 -38.09
N ASP A 186 -18.90 -9.70 -38.92
CA ASP A 186 -18.43 -8.97 -40.10
C ASP A 186 -17.82 -7.57 -39.95
N SER A 187 -16.49 -7.53 -39.95
CA SER A 187 -15.75 -7.11 -41.17
C SER A 187 -14.25 -7.03 -40.91
N SER A 188 -13.50 -7.74 -41.73
CA SER A 188 -12.07 -7.57 -41.95
C SER A 188 -11.75 -6.17 -42.50
N ILE A 189 -10.63 -5.57 -42.10
CA ILE A 189 -9.66 -4.87 -42.98
C ILE A 189 -8.36 -4.56 -42.20
N HIS A 190 -7.30 -5.25 -42.61
CA HIS A 190 -5.87 -4.89 -42.73
C HIS A 190 -5.19 -3.80 -41.87
N SER A 191 -4.26 -4.28 -41.04
CA SER A 191 -2.81 -3.98 -40.99
C SER A 191 -2.26 -2.55 -41.19
N ARG A 192 -1.44 -2.10 -40.22
CA ARG A 192 -0.08 -1.60 -40.50
C ARG A 192 0.86 -1.82 -39.32
N VAL A 193 1.82 -2.71 -39.52
CA VAL A 193 2.94 -3.02 -38.63
C VAL A 193 3.92 -1.86 -38.68
N GLY A 194 4.04 -1.10 -37.60
CA GLY A 194 5.12 -0.15 -37.36
C GLY A 194 6.18 -0.79 -36.50
N VAL A 195 7.24 -1.31 -37.12
CA VAL A 195 8.49 -1.67 -36.45
C VAL A 195 9.07 -0.38 -35.85
N THR A 196 9.10 -0.28 -34.52
CA THR A 196 9.90 0.73 -33.83
C THR A 196 11.01 0.02 -33.07
N GLU A 197 12.22 0.48 -33.38
CA GLU A 197 13.50 -0.10 -33.00
C GLU A 197 13.63 -0.26 -31.48
N ARG A 198 14.07 -1.45 -31.07
CA ARG A 198 14.51 -1.72 -29.70
C ARG A 198 15.83 -1.00 -29.48
N VAL A 199 15.79 0.19 -28.88
CA VAL A 199 16.99 0.82 -28.30
C VAL A 199 17.43 -0.03 -27.11
N ALA A 200 18.45 -0.85 -27.34
CA ALA A 200 19.11 -1.66 -26.33
C ALA A 200 19.81 -0.74 -25.30
N ARG A 201 19.19 -0.56 -24.13
CA ARG A 201 19.87 0.06 -22.99
C ARG A 201 20.84 -0.94 -22.37
N LYS A 202 22.12 -0.75 -22.67
CA LYS A 202 23.27 -1.41 -22.07
C LYS A 202 23.21 -1.25 -20.54
N ARG A 203 23.27 -2.36 -19.82
CA ARG A 203 23.08 -2.46 -18.37
C ARG A 203 24.45 -2.57 -17.71
N ASP A 204 25.01 -1.44 -17.28
CA ASP A 204 26.23 -1.47 -16.47
C ASP A 204 25.83 -1.64 -15.00
N SER A 205 26.08 -2.85 -14.50
CA SER A 205 25.88 -3.26 -13.13
C SER A 205 27.05 -2.80 -12.26
N SER A 206 26.90 -1.67 -11.57
CA SER A 206 27.68 -1.37 -10.37
C SER A 206 26.85 -0.52 -9.40
N ILE A 207 26.40 -1.14 -8.31
CA ILE A 207 25.82 -0.46 -7.14
C ILE A 207 27.02 0.18 -6.41
N GLY A 208 27.40 1.37 -6.84
CA GLY A 208 28.64 2.00 -6.40
C GLY A 208 28.76 3.46 -6.82
N ALA A 209 27.68 4.23 -6.78
CA ALA A 209 27.72 5.68 -6.93
C ALA A 209 26.42 6.33 -6.41
N LEU A 210 26.28 6.45 -5.07
CA LEU A 210 25.25 7.31 -4.45
C LEU A 210 25.75 8.76 -4.26
N ARG A 211 26.64 9.24 -5.14
CA ARG A 211 27.06 10.64 -5.24
C ARG A 211 27.01 11.05 -6.70
N GLY A 212 25.90 11.65 -7.11
CA GLY A 212 25.72 12.21 -8.47
C GLY A 212 24.52 11.70 -9.26
N LEU A 213 23.41 11.34 -8.62
CA LEU A 213 22.16 11.01 -9.32
C LEU A 213 21.31 12.26 -9.51
N GLU A 214 20.78 12.42 -10.72
CA GLU A 214 19.68 13.34 -11.04
C GLU A 214 18.58 13.28 -9.96
N PRO A 215 17.89 14.40 -9.67
CA PRO A 215 16.87 14.43 -8.63
C PRO A 215 15.84 13.33 -8.89
N ILE A 216 15.58 12.49 -7.88
CA ILE A 216 14.55 11.47 -7.95
C ILE A 216 13.22 12.20 -8.16
N GLN A 217 12.72 12.22 -9.39
CA GLN A 217 11.50 12.95 -9.74
C GLN A 217 10.22 12.24 -9.27
N THR A 218 10.31 10.99 -8.81
CA THR A 218 9.16 10.17 -8.41
C THR A 218 9.02 10.11 -6.90
N SER A 219 7.86 10.47 -6.37
CA SER A 219 7.56 10.33 -4.94
C SER A 219 7.33 8.87 -4.53
N MET A 220 7.38 8.59 -3.22
CA MET A 220 7.02 7.27 -2.69
C MET A 220 5.58 6.90 -3.05
N VAL A 221 4.64 7.85 -2.95
CA VAL A 221 3.24 7.61 -3.30
C VAL A 221 3.09 7.23 -4.77
N GLU A 222 3.76 7.93 -5.69
CA GLU A 222 3.72 7.57 -7.10
C GLU A 222 4.29 6.18 -7.38
N ALA A 223 5.39 5.83 -6.71
CA ALA A 223 5.98 4.50 -6.82
C ALA A 223 4.99 3.41 -6.33
N LEU A 224 4.28 3.66 -5.23
CA LEU A 224 3.24 2.79 -4.69
C LEU A 224 2.03 2.67 -5.63
N VAL A 225 1.53 3.77 -6.20
CA VAL A 225 0.47 3.73 -7.22
C VAL A 225 0.94 2.95 -8.45
N GLY A 226 2.21 3.11 -8.85
CA GLY A 226 2.83 2.31 -9.89
C GLY A 226 2.80 0.80 -9.60
N ILE A 227 2.99 0.40 -8.35
CA ILE A 227 2.83 -1.01 -7.90
C ILE A 227 1.38 -1.46 -8.04
N LEU A 228 0.39 -0.64 -7.63
CA LEU A 228 -1.04 -0.98 -7.79
C LEU A 228 -1.39 -1.24 -9.25
N LEU A 229 -1.01 -0.34 -10.16
CA LEU A 229 -1.27 -0.46 -11.60
C LEU A 229 -0.58 -1.68 -12.22
N ARG A 230 0.55 -2.09 -11.66
CA ARG A 230 1.28 -3.29 -12.09
C ARG A 230 0.61 -4.57 -11.57
N THR A 231 0.10 -4.56 -10.35
CA THR A 231 -0.39 -5.75 -9.63
C THR A 231 -1.89 -5.92 -9.69
N CYS A 232 -2.65 -4.94 -10.20
CA CYS A 232 -4.11 -5.02 -10.35
C CYS A 232 -4.57 -6.22 -11.17
N ARG A 233 -3.70 -6.76 -12.04
CA ARG A 233 -3.99 -7.95 -12.83
C ARG A 233 -3.45 -9.27 -12.28
N ALA A 234 -2.84 -9.25 -11.09
CA ALA A 234 -2.34 -10.45 -10.43
C ALA A 234 -3.41 -11.54 -10.35
N ARG A 235 -2.99 -12.80 -10.46
CA ARG A 235 -3.88 -13.95 -10.34
C ARG A 235 -4.12 -14.26 -8.86
N PRO A 236 -5.32 -14.71 -8.47
CA PRO A 236 -5.56 -15.18 -7.11
C PRO A 236 -4.50 -16.21 -6.67
N GLY A 237 -3.94 -16.02 -5.48
CA GLY A 237 -2.90 -16.90 -4.92
C GLY A 237 -1.45 -16.49 -5.21
N THR A 238 -1.19 -15.46 -6.02
CA THR A 238 0.18 -14.93 -6.19
C THR A 238 0.55 -13.89 -5.11
N PRO A 239 1.85 -13.66 -4.85
CA PRO A 239 2.31 -12.58 -3.97
C PRO A 239 1.76 -11.20 -4.37
N GLY A 240 1.59 -10.96 -5.68
CA GLY A 240 1.03 -9.73 -6.24
C GLY A 240 -0.32 -9.31 -5.66
N VAL A 241 -1.22 -10.23 -5.30
CA VAL A 241 -2.51 -9.89 -4.68
C VAL A 241 -2.32 -9.32 -3.26
N ARG A 242 -1.44 -9.95 -2.47
CA ARG A 242 -1.09 -9.46 -1.13
C ARG A 242 -0.35 -8.12 -1.21
N LEU A 243 0.55 -7.99 -2.17
CA LEU A 243 1.28 -6.75 -2.42
C LEU A 243 0.30 -5.62 -2.78
N PHE A 244 -0.65 -5.87 -3.68
CA PHE A 244 -1.70 -4.92 -4.02
C PHE A 244 -2.47 -4.46 -2.78
N ALA A 245 -2.97 -5.41 -1.97
CA ALA A 245 -3.75 -5.09 -0.78
C ALA A 245 -2.95 -4.29 0.26
N ARG A 246 -1.69 -4.67 0.53
CA ARG A 246 -0.81 -3.93 1.44
C ARG A 246 -0.54 -2.50 0.96
N VAL A 247 -0.30 -2.33 -0.34
CA VAL A 247 -0.05 -1.00 -0.91
C VAL A 247 -1.31 -0.12 -0.80
N CYS A 248 -2.50 -0.65 -1.05
CA CYS A 248 -3.76 0.07 -0.79
C CYS A 248 -3.87 0.50 0.67
N CYS A 249 -3.49 -0.37 1.62
CA CYS A 249 -3.49 -0.04 3.04
C CYS A 249 -2.50 1.08 3.41
N VAL A 250 -1.27 1.02 2.89
CA VAL A 250 -0.26 2.08 3.08
C VAL A 250 -0.77 3.41 2.56
N LEU A 251 -1.28 3.43 1.32
CA LEU A 251 -1.81 4.64 0.69
C LEU A 251 -3.03 5.19 1.43
N SER A 252 -3.92 4.33 1.93
CA SER A 252 -5.08 4.76 2.72
C SER A 252 -4.64 5.45 4.00
N ILE A 253 -3.66 4.90 4.74
CA ILE A 253 -3.16 5.54 5.96
C ILE A 253 -2.53 6.90 5.65
N LEU A 254 -1.68 6.97 4.61
CA LEU A 254 -1.06 8.22 4.17
C LEU A 254 -2.12 9.28 3.80
N CYS A 255 -3.08 8.94 2.95
CA CYS A 255 -4.14 9.87 2.54
C CYS A 255 -5.07 10.27 3.70
N SER A 256 -5.34 9.34 4.63
CA SER A 256 -6.17 9.63 5.80
C SER A 256 -5.49 10.59 6.79
N SER A 257 -4.16 10.56 6.84
CA SER A 257 -3.35 11.36 7.77
C SER A 257 -3.16 12.80 7.28
N LEU A 258 -3.26 13.05 5.97
CA LEU A 258 -3.17 14.41 5.43
C LEU A 258 -4.40 15.27 5.78
N PRO A 259 -4.22 16.58 5.97
CA PRO A 259 -5.30 17.57 5.93
C PRO A 259 -6.08 17.46 4.60
N THR A 260 -7.39 17.68 4.64
CA THR A 260 -8.27 17.53 3.45
C THR A 260 -7.81 18.38 2.28
N GLN A 261 -7.28 19.58 2.55
CA GLN A 261 -6.79 20.51 1.52
C GLN A 261 -5.50 20.04 0.82
N LEU A 262 -4.81 19.02 1.35
CA LEU A 262 -3.53 18.53 0.83
C LEU A 262 -3.64 17.15 0.18
N VAL A 263 -4.83 16.53 0.18
CA VAL A 263 -5.01 15.22 -0.45
C VAL A 263 -5.19 15.42 -1.96
N PRO A 264 -4.41 14.75 -2.83
CA PRO A 264 -4.53 14.85 -4.27
C PRO A 264 -5.72 14.03 -4.81
N THR A 265 -6.93 14.36 -4.34
CA THR A 265 -8.17 13.64 -4.63
C THR A 265 -8.49 13.64 -6.13
N GLY A 266 -8.30 14.77 -6.81
CA GLY A 266 -8.53 14.91 -8.27
C GLY A 266 -7.69 13.96 -9.13
N SER A 267 -6.51 13.55 -8.64
CA SER A 267 -5.60 12.67 -9.37
C SER A 267 -5.73 11.21 -8.94
N LEU A 268 -5.94 10.95 -7.64
CA LEU A 268 -6.00 9.59 -7.11
C LEU A 268 -7.38 8.94 -7.22
N ILE A 269 -8.48 9.70 -7.09
CA ILE A 269 -9.84 9.14 -7.16
C ILE A 269 -10.08 8.46 -8.52
N PRO A 270 -9.84 9.10 -9.68
CA PRO A 270 -10.10 8.46 -10.97
C PRO A 270 -9.30 7.17 -11.17
N VAL A 271 -8.07 7.12 -10.64
CA VAL A 271 -7.24 5.90 -10.68
C VAL A 271 -7.83 4.79 -9.82
N CYS A 272 -8.29 5.12 -8.62
CA CYS A 272 -8.88 4.14 -7.70
C CYS A 272 -10.24 3.63 -8.22
N GLU A 273 -11.07 4.49 -8.81
CA GLU A 273 -12.34 4.12 -9.45
C GLU A 273 -12.10 3.12 -10.59
N GLN A 274 -11.17 3.43 -11.52
CA GLN A 274 -10.83 2.52 -12.60
C GLN A 274 -10.28 1.17 -12.11
N LEU A 275 -9.49 1.18 -11.04
CA LEU A 275 -8.97 -0.04 -10.43
C LEU A 275 -10.08 -0.87 -9.78
N SER A 276 -10.99 -0.21 -9.05
CA SER A 276 -12.16 -0.82 -8.43
C SER A 276 -13.07 -1.48 -9.49
N ASP A 277 -13.44 -0.75 -10.54
CA ASP A 277 -14.25 -1.29 -11.64
C ASP A 277 -13.54 -2.43 -12.39
N CYS A 278 -12.22 -2.33 -12.59
CA CYS A 278 -11.44 -3.40 -13.21
C CYS A 278 -11.44 -4.68 -12.37
N LEU A 279 -11.34 -4.56 -11.04
CA LEU A 279 -11.33 -5.69 -10.13
C LEU A 279 -12.74 -6.27 -9.94
N ALA A 280 -13.77 -5.44 -9.85
CA ALA A 280 -15.16 -5.86 -9.75
C ALA A 280 -15.59 -6.71 -10.96
N ARG A 281 -15.27 -6.28 -12.18
CA ARG A 281 -15.52 -7.05 -13.42
C ARG A 281 -14.82 -8.41 -13.47
N ARG A 282 -13.76 -8.59 -12.67
CA ARG A 282 -12.98 -9.83 -12.62
C ARG A 282 -13.30 -10.71 -11.43
N ALA A 283 -14.02 -10.18 -10.45
CA ALA A 283 -14.49 -10.97 -9.33
C ALA A 283 -15.54 -11.96 -9.86
N PRO A 284 -15.56 -13.20 -9.37
CA PRO A 284 -16.72 -14.08 -9.58
C PRO A 284 -17.98 -13.43 -8.96
N ASP A 285 -19.17 -14.02 -9.16
CA ASP A 285 -20.55 -13.54 -8.84
C ASP A 285 -20.82 -12.90 -7.44
N PHE A 286 -19.78 -12.72 -6.64
CA PHE A 286 -19.72 -12.22 -5.28
C PHE A 286 -18.87 -10.95 -5.11
N GLY A 287 -18.44 -10.29 -6.19
CA GLY A 287 -17.65 -9.04 -6.14
C GLY A 287 -18.32 -7.87 -5.41
N TYR A 288 -19.63 -7.96 -5.13
CA TYR A 288 -20.41 -6.92 -4.47
C TYR A 288 -20.75 -7.23 -3.01
N ARG A 289 -20.32 -8.39 -2.47
CA ARG A 289 -20.75 -8.87 -1.14
C ARG A 289 -20.40 -7.94 0.01
N HIS A 290 -19.37 -7.11 -0.13
CA HIS A 290 -18.98 -6.13 0.89
C HIS A 290 -19.70 -4.80 0.76
N LEU A 291 -20.41 -4.56 -0.34
CA LEU A 291 -21.32 -3.44 -0.51
C LEU A 291 -22.71 -3.86 -0.04
N HIS A 292 -23.33 -3.06 0.82
CA HIS A 292 -24.70 -3.32 1.30
C HIS A 292 -25.71 -2.85 0.25
N LEU A 293 -25.81 -3.55 -0.88
CA LEU A 293 -26.71 -3.18 -1.97
C LEU A 293 -28.18 -3.43 -1.57
N ASN A 294 -29.06 -2.48 -1.87
CA ASN A 294 -30.51 -2.67 -1.75
C ASN A 294 -31.04 -3.51 -2.93
N SER A 295 -32.25 -4.06 -2.82
CA SER A 295 -32.89 -4.89 -3.87
C SER A 295 -33.04 -4.17 -5.23
N SER A 296 -33.08 -2.84 -5.23
CA SER A 296 -33.06 -1.98 -6.42
C SER A 296 -31.69 -1.96 -7.13
N HIS A 297 -30.62 -2.04 -6.36
CA HIS A 297 -29.23 -2.00 -6.85
C HIS A 297 -28.80 -3.35 -7.39
N GLU A 298 -29.32 -4.46 -6.85
CA GLU A 298 -29.10 -5.83 -7.37
C GLU A 298 -29.51 -5.99 -8.84
N ARG A 299 -30.58 -5.30 -9.28
CA ARG A 299 -31.00 -5.28 -10.70
C ARG A 299 -30.11 -4.42 -11.59
N SER A 300 -29.33 -3.50 -11.04
CA SER A 300 -28.48 -2.54 -11.76
C SER A 300 -26.99 -2.93 -11.79
N ILE A 301 -26.61 -4.05 -11.16
CA ILE A 301 -25.22 -4.54 -11.09
C ILE A 301 -24.59 -4.69 -12.49
N ASN A 302 -25.40 -5.01 -13.50
CA ASN A 302 -24.92 -5.23 -14.88
C ASN A 302 -24.79 -3.96 -15.72
N THR A 303 -25.26 -2.79 -15.24
CA THR A 303 -25.32 -1.56 -16.05
C THR A 303 -24.49 -0.41 -15.49
N ARG A 304 -24.10 -0.45 -14.22
CA ARG A 304 -23.35 0.62 -13.55
C ARG A 304 -21.93 0.20 -13.15
N PRO A 305 -20.94 1.11 -13.23
CA PRO A 305 -19.62 0.86 -12.65
C PRO A 305 -19.72 0.68 -11.12
N HIS A 306 -18.89 -0.20 -10.58
CA HIS A 306 -18.85 -0.55 -9.16
C HIS A 306 -18.44 0.65 -8.31
N SER A 307 -17.54 1.49 -8.83
CA SER A 307 -17.09 2.70 -8.12
C SER A 307 -18.21 3.72 -7.91
N GLU A 308 -19.18 3.82 -8.82
CA GLU A 308 -20.36 4.69 -8.64
C GLU A 308 -21.24 4.17 -7.50
N LEU A 309 -21.47 2.85 -7.43
CA LEU A 309 -22.23 2.23 -6.34
C LEU A 309 -21.58 2.50 -4.98
N LEU A 310 -20.25 2.38 -4.91
CA LEU A 310 -19.50 2.73 -3.71
C LEU A 310 -19.70 4.21 -3.34
N ARG A 311 -19.58 5.12 -4.31
CA ARG A 311 -19.74 6.57 -4.13
C ARG A 311 -21.12 6.93 -3.55
N GLU A 312 -22.19 6.35 -4.09
CA GLU A 312 -23.56 6.52 -3.57
C GLU A 312 -23.66 6.10 -2.08
N GLN A 313 -23.00 5.01 -1.67
CA GLN A 313 -22.98 4.60 -0.26
C GLN A 313 -22.14 5.53 0.63
N VAL A 314 -21.11 6.18 0.09
CA VAL A 314 -20.30 7.16 0.83
C VAL A 314 -21.10 8.45 1.06
N GLU A 315 -21.94 8.86 0.12
CA GLU A 315 -22.79 10.05 0.24
C GLU A 315 -23.76 9.92 1.41
N ASN A 316 -24.22 8.70 1.69
CA ASN A 316 -25.00 8.41 2.89
C ASN A 316 -24.12 8.40 4.15
N VAL A 317 -24.17 9.49 4.93
CA VAL A 317 -23.36 9.71 6.15
C VAL A 317 -23.46 8.53 7.14
N ASN A 318 -24.64 7.94 7.30
CA ASN A 318 -24.85 6.81 8.21
C ASN A 318 -24.15 5.53 7.73
N GLN A 319 -24.04 5.34 6.42
CA GLN A 319 -23.40 4.17 5.82
C GLN A 319 -21.88 4.35 5.71
N ARG A 320 -21.38 5.58 5.51
CA ARG A 320 -19.95 5.89 5.37
C ARG A 320 -19.10 5.37 6.52
N GLY A 321 -19.46 5.70 7.76
CA GLY A 321 -18.70 5.30 8.96
C GLY A 321 -18.72 3.79 9.19
N PHE A 322 -19.89 3.18 8.98
CA PHE A 322 -20.08 1.74 9.08
C PHE A 322 -19.27 0.99 8.03
N LEU A 323 -19.40 1.37 6.76
CA LEU A 323 -18.70 0.75 5.63
C LEU A 323 -17.19 0.85 5.80
N ARG A 324 -16.67 2.02 6.21
CA ARG A 324 -15.24 2.21 6.48
C ARG A 324 -14.74 1.26 7.57
N THR A 325 -15.49 1.13 8.65
CA THR A 325 -15.16 0.23 9.76
C THR A 325 -15.22 -1.24 9.32
N TYR A 326 -16.21 -1.60 8.51
CA TYR A 326 -16.38 -2.94 7.98
C TYR A 326 -15.26 -3.33 7.01
N LEU A 327 -14.94 -2.50 6.02
CA LEU A 327 -13.83 -2.76 5.08
C LEU A 327 -12.49 -2.82 5.83
N ARG A 328 -12.27 -1.94 6.81
CA ARG A 328 -11.09 -2.01 7.69
C ARG A 328 -11.03 -3.35 8.43
N LYS A 329 -12.16 -3.85 8.93
CA LYS A 329 -12.23 -5.16 9.62
C LYS A 329 -11.90 -6.31 8.66
N LEU A 330 -12.38 -6.28 7.42
CA LEU A 330 -12.01 -7.27 6.40
C LEU A 330 -10.51 -7.23 6.07
N LEU A 331 -9.92 -6.03 6.07
CA LEU A 331 -8.49 -5.82 5.86
C LEU A 331 -7.65 -5.94 7.13
N SER A 332 -8.25 -6.21 8.29
CA SER A 332 -7.53 -6.36 9.57
C SER A 332 -6.46 -7.44 9.51
N CYS A 333 -6.54 -8.42 8.62
CA CYS A 333 -5.45 -9.37 8.45
C CYS A 333 -4.21 -8.77 7.77
N GLU A 334 -4.34 -7.76 6.92
CA GLU A 334 -3.20 -7.04 6.31
C GLU A 334 -2.81 -5.81 7.16
N LEU A 335 -3.79 -5.12 7.73
CA LEU A 335 -3.62 -3.99 8.65
C LEU A 335 -3.18 -4.42 10.05
N ASP A 336 -3.48 -5.63 10.48
CA ASP A 336 -3.16 -6.18 11.80
C ASP A 336 -2.57 -7.60 11.69
N TRP A 337 -1.82 -7.87 10.62
CA TRP A 337 -1.13 -9.15 10.35
C TRP A 337 -0.25 -9.69 11.50
N HIS A 338 0.02 -8.84 12.50
CA HIS A 338 0.75 -9.14 13.72
C HIS A 338 -0.10 -9.82 14.82
N LEU A 339 -1.43 -9.78 14.71
CA LEU A 339 -2.37 -10.34 15.70
C LEU A 339 -2.97 -11.68 15.28
N TYR A 340 -2.96 -12.00 13.98
CA TYR A 340 -3.65 -13.17 13.45
C TYR A 340 -2.79 -13.95 12.45
N PRO A 341 -2.45 -15.23 12.72
CA PRO A 341 -1.78 -16.12 11.76
C PRO A 341 -2.76 -16.69 10.72
N ILE A 342 -3.86 -15.99 10.43
CA ILE A 342 -4.95 -16.51 9.61
C ILE A 342 -4.58 -16.37 8.14
N LYS A 343 -4.71 -17.48 7.40
CA LYS A 343 -4.45 -17.61 5.95
C LYS A 343 -5.61 -17.05 5.08
N THR A 344 -6.34 -16.04 5.54
CA THR A 344 -7.39 -15.44 4.71
C THR A 344 -6.71 -14.65 3.59
N ARG A 345 -6.97 -15.06 2.34
CA ARG A 345 -6.44 -14.36 1.17
C ARG A 345 -7.07 -12.96 1.14
N PRO A 346 -6.28 -11.88 1.06
CA PRO A 346 -6.85 -10.55 0.95
C PRO A 346 -7.63 -10.44 -0.35
N ASP A 347 -8.79 -9.81 -0.28
CA ASP A 347 -9.56 -9.44 -1.45
C ASP A 347 -9.03 -8.09 -1.98
N PRO A 348 -8.43 -8.05 -3.18
CA PRO A 348 -7.91 -6.82 -3.75
C PRO A 348 -9.02 -5.79 -4.00
N LEU A 349 -10.26 -6.20 -4.24
CA LEU A 349 -11.39 -5.29 -4.44
C LEU A 349 -11.73 -4.55 -3.14
N VAL A 350 -11.84 -5.28 -2.03
CA VAL A 350 -12.01 -4.69 -0.69
C VAL A 350 -10.88 -3.71 -0.36
N ALA A 351 -9.64 -4.03 -0.73
CA ALA A 351 -8.49 -3.19 -0.48
C ALA A 351 -8.53 -1.86 -1.25
N VAL A 352 -8.86 -1.89 -2.54
CA VAL A 352 -8.98 -0.67 -3.34
C VAL A 352 -10.22 0.14 -2.95
N ASP A 353 -11.33 -0.51 -2.60
CA ASP A 353 -12.53 0.18 -2.14
C ASP A 353 -12.31 0.88 -0.81
N TYR A 354 -11.52 0.29 0.10
CA TYR A 354 -11.11 0.97 1.32
C TYR A 354 -10.25 2.21 1.06
N LEU A 355 -9.33 2.15 0.08
CA LEU A 355 -8.55 3.31 -0.36
C LEU A 355 -9.45 4.38 -1.00
N LEU A 356 -10.33 4.00 -1.92
CA LEU A 356 -11.27 4.90 -2.58
C LEU A 356 -12.21 5.57 -1.58
N LEU A 357 -12.78 4.81 -0.65
CA LEU A 357 -13.60 5.32 0.45
C LEU A 357 -12.84 6.31 1.34
N THR A 358 -11.54 6.07 1.58
CA THR A 358 -10.69 7.00 2.33
C THR A 358 -10.55 8.33 1.60
N LEU A 359 -10.33 8.29 0.28
CA LEU A 359 -10.21 9.50 -0.55
C LEU A 359 -11.54 10.25 -0.67
N LEU A 360 -12.64 9.52 -0.92
CA LEU A 360 -13.98 10.11 -0.99
C LEU A 360 -14.38 10.75 0.34
N SER A 361 -14.10 10.10 1.48
CA SER A 361 -14.37 10.70 2.80
C SER A 361 -13.67 12.05 2.98
N LYS A 362 -12.44 12.20 2.47
CA LYS A 362 -11.70 13.46 2.52
C LYS A 362 -12.33 14.58 1.69
N VAL A 363 -12.99 14.23 0.57
CA VAL A 363 -13.74 15.20 -0.26
C VAL A 363 -15.00 15.68 0.45
N TYR A 364 -15.67 14.83 1.22
CA TYR A 364 -16.87 15.22 1.95
C TYR A 364 -16.58 15.80 3.35
N GLU A 365 -15.33 15.80 3.80
CA GLU A 365 -14.86 16.47 5.01
C GLU A 365 -14.42 17.93 4.75
N SER A 366 -14.09 18.27 3.50
CA SER A 366 -13.83 19.63 3.03
C SER A 366 -15.11 20.36 2.67
#